data_AF-A0A518DXG4-F1
#
_entry.id   AF-A0A518DXG4-F1
#
_cell.length_a   1.000
_cell.length_b   1.000
_cell.length_c   1.000
_cell.angle_alpha   90.00
_cell.angle_beta   90.00
_cell.angle_gamma   90.00
#
_symmetry.space_group_name_H-M   'P 1'
#
loop_
_entity.id
_entity.type
_entity.pdbx_description
1 polymer ?
#
loop_
_entity_poly.entity_id
_entity_poly.type
_entity_poly.pdbx_seq_one_letter_code
_entity_poly.pdbx_strand_id
1 'polypeptide(L)'
;MLFLRDYGDTEVGGFGIAASDDLLFVEDIQLVKQVCSWAHVAFDDESVADFFDRQVDAERRPEQFARIWVHTHPGDCPRPSMTDEETFRRVFGRADWAVMFILACEGQSYARLRFNVGPCAEVEIPVSVDYSRPFDASEPDVWEQEYLANIHAEQPTRGMASTLGPVLNSPFDEEPTDAWYESWFDYAAEEEEAEEVVP
;
A
#
# COMPACT_ATOMS: atom_id res chain seq x y z
N MET A 1 1.69 13.31 0.04
CA MET A 1 2.92 12.48 -0.04
C MET A 1 4.23 13.20 0.25
N LEU A 2 4.52 14.38 -0.31
CA LEU A 2 5.81 15.06 -0.03
C LEU A 2 6.06 15.24 1.48
N PHE A 3 5.03 15.67 2.22
CA PHE A 3 5.09 15.77 3.68
C PHE A 3 5.48 14.45 4.35
N LEU A 4 4.81 13.35 4.00
CA LEU A 4 5.05 12.02 4.60
C LEU A 4 6.46 11.49 4.26
N ARG A 5 6.93 11.69 3.02
CA ARG A 5 8.31 11.34 2.62
C ARG A 5 9.35 12.09 3.44
N ASP A 6 9.13 13.39 3.63
CA ASP A 6 10.12 14.28 4.25
C ASP A 6 10.03 14.31 5.79
N TYR A 7 9.05 13.61 6.39
CA TYR A 7 8.85 13.59 7.84
C TYR A 7 9.88 12.72 8.56
N GLY A 8 10.40 11.67 7.91
CA GLY A 8 11.39 10.75 8.48
C GLY A 8 12.37 10.19 7.46
N ASP A 9 13.27 9.30 7.92
CA ASP A 9 14.35 8.73 7.12
C ASP A 9 13.99 7.37 6.48
N THR A 10 12.75 6.90 6.66
CA THR A 10 12.28 5.59 6.17
C THR A 10 11.40 5.74 4.95
N GLU A 11 11.20 4.63 4.22
CA GLU A 11 10.09 4.54 3.29
C GLU A 11 8.75 4.63 4.02
N VAL A 12 7.72 5.07 3.30
CA VAL A 12 6.34 5.15 3.76
C VAL A 12 5.47 4.59 2.66
N GLY A 13 4.60 3.63 3.00
CA GLY A 13 3.60 3.07 2.11
C GLY A 13 2.18 3.42 2.54
N GLY A 14 1.25 3.46 1.60
CA GLY A 14 -0.15 3.72 1.86
C GLY A 14 -1.04 3.32 0.69
N PHE A 15 -2.34 3.45 0.90
CA PHE A 15 -3.35 3.17 -0.11
C PHE A 15 -3.88 4.46 -0.71
N GLY A 16 -3.86 4.56 -2.03
CA GLY A 16 -4.54 5.64 -2.75
C GLY A 16 -6.04 5.39 -2.79
N ILE A 17 -6.82 6.39 -2.37
CA ILE A 17 -8.27 6.40 -2.45
C ILE A 17 -8.65 7.18 -3.71
N ALA A 18 -9.22 6.49 -4.68
CA ALA A 18 -9.61 7.01 -5.97
C ALA A 18 -11.06 7.53 -5.98
N ALA A 19 -11.28 8.50 -6.86
CA ALA A 19 -12.60 9.02 -7.15
C ALA A 19 -13.53 7.91 -7.67
N SER A 20 -14.81 8.01 -7.33
CA SER A 20 -15.81 7.02 -7.77
C SER A 20 -16.07 7.04 -9.28
N ASP A 21 -15.78 8.14 -9.95
CA ASP A 21 -16.00 8.38 -11.37
C ASP A 21 -14.73 8.26 -12.24
N ASP A 22 -13.56 8.23 -11.60
CA ASP A 22 -12.26 8.04 -12.25
C ASP A 22 -11.31 7.30 -11.30
N LEU A 23 -11.14 6.00 -11.53
CA LEU A 23 -10.36 5.12 -10.67
C LEU A 23 -8.84 5.36 -10.76
N LEU A 24 -8.37 6.20 -11.69
CA LEU A 24 -6.96 6.64 -11.73
C LEU A 24 -6.78 8.04 -11.14
N PHE A 25 -7.85 8.67 -10.69
CA PHE A 25 -7.81 9.95 -9.98
C PHE A 25 -7.77 9.72 -8.47
N VAL A 26 -6.59 9.87 -7.86
CA VAL A 26 -6.41 9.73 -6.40
C VAL A 26 -6.82 11.02 -5.69
N GLU A 27 -7.78 10.94 -4.78
CA GLU A 27 -8.30 12.05 -3.99
C GLU A 27 -7.67 12.11 -2.60
N ASP A 28 -7.35 10.96 -2.01
CA ASP A 28 -6.76 10.85 -0.68
C ASP A 28 -5.76 9.70 -0.61
N ILE A 29 -4.86 9.73 0.37
CA ILE A 29 -3.93 8.64 0.65
C ILE A 29 -3.96 8.35 2.13
N GLN A 30 -4.19 7.09 2.48
CA GLN A 30 -4.24 6.66 3.88
C GLN A 30 -3.12 5.68 4.20
N LEU A 31 -2.49 5.91 5.34
CA LEU A 31 -1.51 5.03 5.95
C LEU A 31 -2.21 3.96 6.78
N VAL A 32 -1.63 2.78 6.76
CA VAL A 32 -1.90 1.71 7.72
C VAL A 32 -0.66 1.49 8.57
N LYS A 33 -0.81 0.87 9.73
CA LYS A 33 0.35 0.50 10.55
C LYS A 33 1.32 -0.33 9.72
N GLN A 34 2.60 -0.01 9.86
CA GLN A 34 3.64 -0.59 9.03
C GLN A 34 4.99 -0.50 9.70
N VAL A 35 5.83 -1.49 9.39
CA VAL A 35 7.23 -1.51 9.75
C VAL A 35 8.05 -1.11 8.53
N CYS A 36 8.81 -0.03 8.65
CA CYS A 36 9.56 0.57 7.56
C CYS A 36 11.06 0.52 7.81
N SER A 37 11.81 0.29 6.75
CA SER A 37 13.24 0.55 6.68
C SER A 37 13.52 1.62 5.62
N TRP A 38 14.80 1.85 5.30
CA TRP A 38 15.19 2.77 4.22
C TRP A 38 14.92 2.20 2.80
N ALA A 39 14.55 0.91 2.69
CA ALA A 39 14.39 0.19 1.40
C ALA A 39 13.27 -0.87 1.41
N HIS A 40 12.37 -0.84 2.40
CA HIS A 40 11.26 -1.78 2.50
C HIS A 40 10.13 -1.21 3.37
N VAL A 41 8.88 -1.50 2.98
CA VAL A 41 7.67 -1.31 3.79
C VAL A 41 6.94 -2.64 4.00
N ALA A 42 6.63 -2.98 5.25
CA ALA A 42 5.80 -4.14 5.61
C ALA A 42 4.52 -3.64 6.31
N PHE A 43 3.35 -3.90 5.72
CA PHE A 43 2.07 -3.57 6.35
C PHE A 43 1.70 -4.55 7.46
N ASP A 44 1.06 -4.03 8.50
CA ASP A 44 0.43 -4.79 9.57
C ASP A 44 -0.94 -5.30 9.12
N ASP A 45 -1.14 -6.61 9.14
CA ASP A 45 -2.33 -7.26 8.58
C ASP A 45 -3.63 -6.82 9.28
N GLU A 46 -3.61 -6.66 10.61
CA GLU A 46 -4.78 -6.18 11.38
C GLU A 46 -5.15 -4.74 10.97
N SER A 47 -4.15 -3.86 10.85
CA SER A 47 -4.39 -2.50 10.40
C SER A 47 -4.87 -2.40 8.94
N VAL A 48 -4.50 -3.34 8.07
CA VAL A 48 -5.03 -3.42 6.70
C VAL A 48 -6.49 -3.85 6.73
N ALA A 49 -6.85 -4.87 7.50
CA ALA A 49 -8.23 -5.30 7.65
C ALA A 49 -9.12 -4.17 8.20
N ASP A 50 -8.68 -3.50 9.27
CA ASP A 50 -9.36 -2.33 9.85
C ASP A 50 -9.51 -1.18 8.84
N PHE A 51 -8.55 -1.01 7.91
CA PHE A 51 -8.68 -0.05 6.82
C PHE A 51 -9.78 -0.46 5.86
N PHE A 52 -9.81 -1.71 5.42
CA PHE A 52 -10.83 -2.20 4.48
C PHE A 52 -12.24 -2.05 5.05
N ASP A 53 -12.46 -2.48 6.29
CA ASP A 53 -13.76 -2.36 6.96
C ASP A 53 -14.23 -0.90 7.00
N ARG A 54 -13.34 0.03 7.37
CA ARG A 54 -13.66 1.47 7.38
C ARG A 54 -13.98 2.02 5.98
N GLN A 55 -13.36 1.51 4.92
CA GLN A 55 -13.66 1.96 3.56
C GLN A 55 -15.01 1.42 3.09
N VAL A 56 -15.35 0.19 3.44
CA VAL A 56 -16.67 -0.42 3.15
C VAL A 56 -17.77 0.28 3.93
N ASP A 57 -17.56 0.58 5.21
CA ASP A 57 -18.49 1.37 6.04
C ASP A 57 -18.70 2.79 5.48
N ALA A 58 -17.71 3.33 4.76
CA ALA A 58 -17.80 4.58 4.03
C ALA A 58 -18.41 4.44 2.62
N GLU A 59 -19.06 3.30 2.34
CA GLU A 59 -19.75 2.98 1.09
C GLU A 59 -18.83 3.02 -0.16
N ARG A 60 -17.51 2.83 0.02
CA ARG A 60 -16.56 2.76 -1.10
C ARG A 60 -16.42 1.33 -1.60
N ARG A 61 -16.26 1.19 -2.92
CA ARG A 61 -15.97 -0.10 -3.55
C ARG A 61 -14.47 -0.43 -3.48
N PRO A 62 -14.08 -1.72 -3.41
CA PRO A 62 -12.67 -2.12 -3.37
C PRO A 62 -11.82 -1.52 -4.50
N GLU A 63 -12.40 -1.29 -5.68
CA GLU A 63 -11.69 -0.66 -6.79
C GLU A 63 -11.26 0.79 -6.52
N GLN A 64 -11.89 1.47 -5.55
CA GLN A 64 -11.53 2.82 -5.17
C GLN A 64 -10.39 2.87 -4.17
N PHE A 65 -10.20 1.89 -3.29
CA PHE A 65 -9.26 2.02 -2.17
C PHE A 65 -8.23 0.89 -2.05
N ALA A 66 -8.46 -0.26 -2.72
CA ALA A 66 -7.64 -1.47 -2.59
C ALA A 66 -6.83 -1.78 -3.86
N ARG A 67 -6.62 -0.80 -4.75
CA ARG A 67 -5.99 -1.01 -6.07
C ARG A 67 -4.75 -0.17 -6.30
N ILE A 68 -4.56 0.91 -5.54
CA ILE A 68 -3.46 1.84 -5.74
C ILE A 68 -2.55 1.78 -4.53
N TRP A 69 -1.38 1.18 -4.70
CA TRP A 69 -0.32 1.23 -3.72
C TRP A 69 0.55 2.45 -3.99
N VAL A 70 0.73 3.27 -2.97
CA VAL A 70 1.57 4.46 -3.00
C VAL A 70 2.69 4.26 -2.00
N HIS A 71 3.95 4.35 -2.42
CA HIS A 71 5.06 4.38 -1.48
C HIS A 71 6.14 5.40 -1.84
N THR A 72 7.01 5.70 -0.88
CA THR A 72 8.04 6.73 -1.04
C THR A 72 9.43 6.14 -0.97
N HIS A 73 10.34 6.64 -1.81
CA HIS A 73 11.76 6.40 -1.67
C HIS A 73 12.42 7.66 -1.08
N PRO A 74 13.17 7.55 0.04
CA PRO A 74 13.92 8.69 0.58
C PRO A 74 15.10 9.10 -0.32
N GLY A 75 15.52 8.24 -1.26
CA GLY A 75 16.52 8.55 -2.28
C GLY A 75 15.97 9.30 -3.49
N ASP A 76 16.82 9.50 -4.51
CA ASP A 76 16.48 10.19 -5.77
C ASP A 76 15.96 9.25 -6.87
N CYS A 77 15.86 7.94 -6.61
CA CYS A 77 15.43 6.97 -7.62
C CYS A 77 13.96 6.56 -7.40
N PRO A 78 13.03 6.91 -8.30
CA PRO A 78 11.63 6.48 -8.19
C PRO A 78 11.37 5.09 -8.75
N ARG A 79 12.39 4.34 -9.22
CA ARG A 79 12.17 3.03 -9.84
C ARG A 79 11.97 1.95 -8.78
N PRO A 80 11.07 0.98 -9.02
CA PRO A 80 10.85 -0.11 -8.09
C PRO A 80 12.13 -0.94 -7.90
N SER A 81 12.37 -1.31 -6.65
CA SER A 81 13.33 -2.31 -6.22
C SER A 81 12.77 -3.73 -6.43
N MET A 82 13.62 -4.75 -6.25
CA MET A 82 13.15 -6.15 -6.27
C MET A 82 12.13 -6.44 -5.17
N THR A 83 12.30 -5.81 -4.01
CA THR A 83 11.35 -5.86 -2.89
C THR A 83 9.99 -5.30 -3.29
N ASP A 84 9.95 -4.14 -3.94
CA ASP A 84 8.69 -3.53 -4.37
C ASP A 84 7.95 -4.42 -5.36
N GLU A 85 8.69 -5.03 -6.28
CA GLU A 85 8.14 -5.98 -7.25
C GLU A 85 7.56 -7.22 -6.58
N GLU A 86 8.20 -7.72 -5.51
CA GLU A 86 7.71 -8.84 -4.73
C GLU A 86 6.45 -8.51 -3.93
N THR A 87 6.48 -7.40 -3.19
CA THR A 87 5.33 -6.91 -2.44
C THR A 87 4.14 -6.64 -3.37
N PHE A 88 4.36 -5.97 -4.50
CA PHE A 88 3.28 -5.67 -5.44
C PHE A 88 2.67 -6.93 -6.05
N ARG A 89 3.50 -7.91 -6.43
CA ARG A 89 3.01 -9.19 -6.97
C ARG A 89 2.25 -9.99 -5.91
N ARG A 90 2.74 -10.01 -4.67
CA ARG A 90 2.14 -10.76 -3.57
C ARG A 90 0.79 -10.15 -3.16
N VAL A 91 0.75 -8.84 -2.95
CA VAL A 91 -0.41 -8.13 -2.39
C VAL A 91 -1.44 -7.78 -3.46
N PHE A 92 -1.01 -7.29 -4.63
CA PHE A 92 -1.91 -6.78 -5.68
C PHE A 92 -1.98 -7.66 -6.92
N GLY A 93 -1.19 -8.74 -6.98
CA GLY A 93 -1.03 -9.53 -8.20
C GLY A 93 -2.26 -10.31 -8.66
N ARG A 94 -3.29 -10.46 -7.81
CA ARG A 94 -4.57 -11.11 -8.17
C ARG A 94 -5.71 -10.12 -8.45
N ALA A 95 -5.52 -8.82 -8.23
CA ALA A 95 -6.53 -7.82 -8.55
C ALA A 95 -6.68 -7.67 -10.07
N ASP A 96 -7.88 -7.42 -10.58
CA ASP A 96 -8.11 -7.22 -12.03
C ASP A 96 -7.23 -6.12 -12.63
N TRP A 97 -6.98 -5.10 -11.82
CA TRP A 97 -6.01 -4.07 -12.08
C TRP A 97 -5.36 -3.58 -10.79
N ALA A 98 -4.16 -3.03 -10.88
CA ALA A 98 -3.50 -2.38 -9.75
C ALA A 98 -2.47 -1.35 -10.22
N VAL A 99 -2.26 -0.32 -9.43
CA VAL A 99 -1.23 0.70 -9.66
C VAL A 99 -0.19 0.62 -8.55
N MET A 100 1.07 0.56 -8.94
CA MET A 100 2.19 0.89 -8.08
C MET A 100 2.60 2.32 -8.39
N PHE A 101 2.60 3.18 -7.38
CA PHE A 101 3.07 4.55 -7.46
C PHE A 101 4.21 4.78 -6.48
N ILE A 102 5.31 5.36 -6.97
CA ILE A 102 6.50 5.66 -6.16
C ILE A 102 6.80 7.15 -6.25
N LEU A 103 7.00 7.78 -5.09
CA LEU A 103 7.50 9.15 -4.99
C LEU A 103 8.88 9.18 -4.36
N ALA A 104 9.87 9.62 -5.14
CA ALA A 104 11.24 9.85 -4.69
C ALA A 104 11.49 11.32 -4.33
N CYS A 105 12.70 11.62 -3.86
CA CYS A 105 13.15 12.99 -3.63
C CYS A 105 13.03 13.88 -4.87
N GLU A 106 12.94 15.19 -4.64
CA GLU A 106 12.79 16.22 -5.69
C GLU A 106 11.52 16.09 -6.55
N GLY A 107 10.55 15.28 -6.13
CA GLY A 107 9.29 15.09 -6.84
C GLY A 107 9.39 14.15 -8.03
N GLN A 108 10.48 13.38 -8.15
CA GLN A 108 10.57 12.33 -9.15
C GLN A 108 9.57 11.22 -8.82
N SER A 109 8.82 10.76 -9.82
CA SER A 109 7.77 9.77 -9.62
C SER A 109 7.79 8.66 -10.65
N TYR A 110 7.30 7.50 -10.26
CA TYR A 110 7.04 6.36 -11.12
C TYR A 110 5.62 5.88 -10.89
N ALA A 111 4.94 5.50 -11.96
CA ALA A 111 3.64 4.86 -11.86
C ALA A 111 3.53 3.75 -12.89
N ARG A 112 3.14 2.56 -12.45
CA ARG A 112 2.86 1.43 -13.33
C ARG A 112 1.50 0.87 -13.03
N LEU A 113 0.70 0.80 -14.09
CA LEU A 113 -0.58 0.14 -14.12
C LEU A 113 -0.40 -1.29 -14.62
N ARG A 114 -0.91 -2.23 -13.85
CA ARG A 114 -1.00 -3.64 -14.22
C ARG A 114 -2.47 -4.01 -14.39
N PHE A 115 -2.77 -4.75 -15.44
CA PHE A 115 -4.06 -5.41 -15.66
C PHE A 115 -3.85 -6.92 -15.69
N ASN A 116 -4.70 -7.65 -14.98
CA ASN A 116 -4.74 -9.12 -14.98
C ASN A 116 -5.96 -9.67 -15.77
N VAL A 117 -6.80 -8.78 -16.30
CA VAL A 117 -7.91 -9.15 -17.20
C VAL A 117 -7.43 -9.14 -18.66
N GLY A 118 -7.77 -10.17 -19.41
CA GLY A 118 -7.40 -10.29 -20.83
C GLY A 118 -5.96 -10.80 -21.02
N PRO A 119 -5.14 -10.25 -21.94
CA PRO A 119 -3.79 -10.76 -22.20
C PRO A 119 -2.78 -10.53 -21.05
N CYS A 120 -3.22 -9.88 -19.97
CA CYS A 120 -2.42 -9.28 -18.92
C CYS A 120 -1.41 -8.27 -19.48
N ALA A 121 -1.35 -7.07 -18.90
CA ALA A 121 -0.45 -6.03 -19.38
C ALA A 121 0.10 -5.20 -18.23
N GLU A 122 1.32 -4.72 -18.40
CA GLU A 122 1.95 -3.75 -17.52
C GLU A 122 2.37 -2.55 -18.37
N VAL A 123 1.97 -1.35 -17.94
CA VAL A 123 2.24 -0.11 -18.65
C VAL A 123 2.64 0.98 -17.65
N GLU A 124 3.74 1.66 -17.93
CA GLU A 124 4.11 2.88 -17.21
C GLU A 124 3.14 4.01 -17.63
N ILE A 125 2.53 4.66 -16.65
CA ILE A 125 1.54 5.72 -16.88
C ILE A 125 2.11 7.08 -16.44
N PRO A 126 1.77 8.17 -17.13
CA PRO A 126 2.19 9.51 -16.71
C PRO A 126 1.51 9.90 -15.39
N VAL A 127 2.24 10.65 -14.57
CA VAL A 127 1.75 11.20 -13.30
C VAL A 127 1.62 12.71 -13.45
N SER A 128 0.48 13.25 -13.03
CA SER A 128 0.27 14.69 -12.93
C SER A 128 -0.66 15.04 -11.78
N VAL A 129 -0.41 16.18 -11.14
CA VAL A 129 -1.36 16.76 -10.18
C VAL A 129 -2.40 17.56 -10.96
N ASP A 130 -3.67 17.22 -10.80
CA ASP A 130 -4.78 17.96 -11.37
C ASP A 130 -5.23 19.07 -10.41
N TYR A 131 -4.93 20.32 -10.77
CA TYR A 131 -5.33 21.51 -10.01
C TYR A 131 -6.75 22.00 -10.33
N SER A 132 -7.50 21.30 -11.18
CA SER A 132 -8.86 21.70 -11.57
C SER A 132 -9.93 21.27 -10.56
N ARG A 133 -9.66 20.25 -9.73
CA ARG A 133 -10.58 19.80 -8.68
C ARG A 133 -10.37 20.60 -7.38
N PRO A 134 -11.45 20.85 -6.61
CA PRO A 134 -11.32 21.46 -5.30
C PRO A 134 -10.54 20.55 -4.35
N PHE A 135 -9.72 21.15 -3.50
CA PHE A 135 -8.99 20.49 -2.41
C PHE A 135 -9.15 21.34 -1.16
N ASP A 136 -9.69 20.75 -0.09
CA ASP A 136 -10.26 21.51 1.04
C ASP A 136 -9.19 22.30 1.82
N ALA A 137 -8.03 21.70 2.11
CA ALA A 137 -6.80 22.36 2.56
C ALA A 137 -5.71 21.31 2.85
N SER A 138 -4.46 21.75 2.97
CA SER A 138 -3.42 20.93 3.58
C SER A 138 -3.56 20.96 5.09
N GLU A 139 -3.58 19.79 5.74
CA GLU A 139 -3.69 19.65 7.19
C GLU A 139 -2.45 18.94 7.76
N PRO A 140 -1.30 19.63 7.90
CA PRO A 140 -0.05 19.00 8.33
C PRO A 140 -0.13 18.30 9.68
N ASP A 141 -0.91 18.86 10.63
CA ASP A 141 -1.06 18.29 11.97
C ASP A 141 -1.79 16.94 11.94
N VAL A 142 -2.73 16.76 11.00
CA VAL A 142 -3.45 15.49 10.80
C VAL A 142 -2.51 14.46 10.19
N TRP A 143 -1.73 14.85 9.18
CA TRP A 143 -0.76 13.97 8.53
C TRP A 143 0.37 13.56 9.48
N GLU A 144 0.82 14.45 10.35
CA GLU A 144 1.81 14.13 11.39
C GLU A 144 1.26 13.09 12.37
N GLN A 145 0.02 13.27 12.85
CA GLN A 145 -0.60 12.30 13.75
C GLN A 145 -0.77 10.93 13.08
N GLU A 146 -1.22 10.91 11.82
CA GLU A 146 -1.33 9.70 11.04
C GLU A 146 0.03 9.00 10.86
N TYR A 147 1.07 9.76 10.53
CA TYR A 147 2.43 9.24 10.41
C TYR A 147 2.88 8.60 11.73
N LEU A 148 2.79 9.33 12.84
CA LEU A 148 3.26 8.86 14.14
C LEU A 148 2.47 7.64 14.65
N ALA A 149 1.20 7.52 14.29
CA ALA A 149 0.35 6.39 14.65
C ALA A 149 0.65 5.12 13.85
N ASN A 150 1.13 5.26 12.61
CA ASN A 150 1.22 4.16 11.65
C ASN A 150 2.66 3.75 11.31
N ILE A 151 3.64 4.66 11.37
CA ILE A 151 5.00 4.38 10.91
C ILE A 151 5.88 3.94 12.08
N HIS A 152 6.37 2.70 11.99
CA HIS A 152 7.33 2.14 12.94
C HIS A 152 8.63 1.79 12.23
N ALA A 153 9.72 2.46 12.59
CA ALA A 153 11.03 2.12 12.04
C ALA A 153 11.48 0.72 12.51
N GLU A 154 11.95 -0.10 11.57
CA GLU A 154 12.56 -1.39 11.89
C GLU A 154 13.77 -1.15 12.82
N GLN A 155 13.74 -1.71 14.02
CA GLN A 155 14.88 -1.60 14.91
C GLN A 155 15.99 -2.53 14.42
N PRO A 156 17.23 -2.04 14.22
CA PRO A 156 18.34 -2.91 13.94
C PRO A 156 18.50 -3.86 15.13
N THR A 157 18.32 -5.15 14.91
CA THR A 157 18.53 -6.16 15.95
C THR A 157 19.97 -6.02 16.46
N ARG A 158 20.11 -5.56 17.71
CA ARG A 158 21.40 -5.36 18.35
C ARG A 158 22.02 -6.73 18.57
N GLY A 159 22.80 -7.20 17.60
CA GLY A 159 23.53 -8.46 17.69
C GLY A 159 24.42 -8.47 18.93
N MET A 160 23.97 -9.13 19.99
CA MET A 160 24.85 -9.52 21.08
C MET A 160 25.68 -10.71 20.61
N ALA A 161 26.97 -10.49 20.41
CA ALA A 161 27.93 -11.57 20.34
C ALA A 161 27.91 -12.36 21.66
N SER A 162 27.60 -13.66 21.62
CA SER A 162 28.38 -14.72 22.27
C SER A 162 27.69 -16.10 22.20
N THR A 163 28.51 -17.10 21.90
CA THR A 163 28.40 -18.54 22.23
C THR A 163 27.34 -19.40 21.52
N LEU A 164 27.85 -20.28 20.65
CA LEU A 164 27.20 -21.44 20.05
C LEU A 164 26.41 -22.27 21.08
N GLY A 165 25.08 -22.17 21.01
CA GLY A 165 24.11 -23.12 21.55
C GLY A 165 23.16 -23.54 20.42
N PRO A 166 22.40 -24.65 20.56
CA PRO A 166 21.65 -25.22 19.44
C PRO A 166 20.62 -24.20 18.93
N VAL A 167 20.54 -24.10 17.60
CA VAL A 167 19.69 -23.18 16.83
C VAL A 167 18.24 -23.32 17.33
N LEU A 168 17.82 -22.36 18.16
CA LEU A 168 16.42 -22.07 18.38
C LEU A 168 15.98 -21.29 17.15
N ASN A 169 15.12 -21.89 16.33
CA ASN A 169 14.44 -21.18 15.25
C ASN A 169 13.80 -19.91 15.82
N SER A 170 13.94 -18.81 15.08
CA SER A 170 13.34 -17.54 15.44
C SER A 170 11.82 -17.71 15.45
N PRO A 171 11.09 -17.23 16.48
CA PRO A 171 9.63 -17.13 16.43
C PRO A 171 9.13 -16.20 15.30
N PHE A 172 10.05 -15.54 14.59
CA PHE A 172 9.79 -14.65 13.46
C PHE A 172 10.13 -15.28 12.09
N ASP A 173 10.45 -16.58 12.05
CA ASP A 173 10.50 -17.37 10.80
C ASP A 173 9.13 -17.99 10.45
N GLU A 174 8.06 -17.61 11.16
CA GLU A 174 6.69 -17.98 10.77
C GLU A 174 6.31 -17.15 9.54
N GLU A 175 6.09 -17.82 8.41
CA GLU A 175 5.45 -17.21 7.25
C GLU A 175 4.15 -16.56 7.71
N PRO A 176 3.89 -15.28 7.39
CA PRO A 176 2.65 -14.61 7.75
C PRO A 176 1.49 -15.44 7.23
N THR A 177 0.67 -15.95 8.15
CA THR A 177 -0.33 -16.97 7.83
C THR A 177 -1.38 -16.41 6.88
N ASP A 178 -1.61 -17.13 5.78
CA ASP A 178 -2.60 -16.91 4.69
C ASP A 178 -4.07 -16.74 5.11
N ALA A 179 -4.38 -16.57 6.40
CA ALA A 179 -5.74 -16.58 6.92
C ALA A 179 -6.58 -15.37 6.47
N TRP A 180 -5.96 -14.21 6.25
CA TRP A 180 -6.67 -13.04 5.70
C TRP A 180 -6.82 -13.10 4.18
N TYR A 181 -5.91 -13.78 3.47
CA TYR A 181 -5.96 -13.92 2.02
C TYR A 181 -7.16 -14.73 1.54
N GLU A 182 -7.63 -15.71 2.33
CA GLU A 182 -8.86 -16.43 1.98
C GLU A 182 -10.11 -15.60 2.30
N SER A 183 -10.11 -14.84 3.39
CA SER A 183 -11.20 -13.90 3.72
C SER A 183 -11.33 -12.74 2.72
N TRP A 184 -10.22 -12.32 2.09
CA TRP A 184 -10.20 -11.33 1.01
C TRP A 184 -11.05 -11.72 -0.20
N PHE A 185 -11.15 -13.03 -0.50
CA PHE A 185 -11.92 -13.52 -1.65
C PHE A 185 -13.39 -13.81 -1.34
N ASP A 186 -13.76 -14.04 -0.08
CA ASP A 186 -15.17 -14.22 0.27
C ASP A 186 -15.97 -12.92 0.02
N TYR A 187 -15.39 -11.75 0.31
CA TYR A 187 -16.04 -10.47 0.01
C TYR A 187 -16.14 -10.12 -1.48
N ALA A 188 -15.22 -10.62 -2.31
CA ALA A 188 -15.24 -10.38 -3.76
C ALA A 188 -16.12 -11.40 -4.52
N ALA A 189 -16.23 -12.64 -4.00
CA ALA A 189 -17.06 -13.68 -4.58
C ALA A 189 -18.55 -13.52 -4.24
N GLU A 190 -18.89 -12.94 -3.09
CA GLU A 190 -20.29 -12.67 -2.72
C GLU A 190 -20.95 -11.60 -3.63
N GLU A 191 -20.19 -10.67 -4.22
CA GLU A 191 -20.75 -9.70 -5.20
C GLU A 191 -21.06 -10.35 -6.56
N GLU A 192 -20.26 -11.31 -7.04
CA GLU A 192 -20.53 -12.01 -8.31
C GLU A 192 -21.78 -12.91 -8.21
N GLU A 193 -22.05 -13.56 -7.06
CA GLU A 193 -23.27 -14.34 -6.87
C GLU A 193 -24.52 -13.47 -6.61
N ALA A 194 -24.36 -12.26 -6.05
CA ALA A 194 -25.49 -11.37 -5.77
C ALA A 194 -26.04 -10.67 -7.03
N GLU A 195 -25.22 -10.48 -8.07
CA GLU A 195 -25.65 -9.88 -9.34
C GLU A 195 -26.35 -10.89 -10.28
N GLU A 196 -26.19 -12.20 -10.07
CA GLU A 196 -26.81 -13.26 -10.90
C GLU A 196 -28.24 -13.63 -10.45
N VAL A 197 -28.74 -13.05 -9.34
CA VAL A 197 -30.08 -13.34 -8.78
C VAL A 197 -30.98 -12.10 -8.83
N VAL A 198 -31.26 -11.59 -10.03
CA VAL A 198 -32.43 -10.74 -10.28
C VAL A 198 -33.16 -11.24 -11.53
N PRO A 199 -34.42 -11.73 -11.41
CA PRO A 199 -35.15 -12.36 -12.51
C PRO A 199 -35.65 -11.40 -13.60
#